data_AF-V9ZAC1-F1
#
_entry.id   AF-V9ZAC1-F1
#
_cell.length_a   1.000
_cell.length_b   1.000
_cell.length_c   1.000
_cell.angle_alpha   90.00
_cell.angle_beta   90.00
_cell.angle_gamma   90.00
#
_symmetry.space_group_name_H-M   'P 1'
#
loop_
_entity.id
_entity.type
_entity.pdbx_description
1 polymer ?
#
loop_
_entity_poly.entity_id
_entity_poly.type
_entity_poly.pdbx_seq_one_letter_code
_entity_poly.pdbx_strand_id
1 'polypeptide(L)'
;MTAPTPTSAWQPPFIRVMPPEEAYDFEYYRARLVRSELLRDAVALVLYRIPLLAVPTGPSRRGGQLHMATPEYANQAAQALNGRWGFNGLTTNGPLVSWGEPIPQGLSPHARRRFHGLREQPRDPSPMQPPAGHDGWCLAQGRRPTSSEPPSGRPAIPRAVVQAGAANAT
;
A
#
# COMPACT_ATOMS: atom_id res chain seq x y z
N MET A 1 31.51 -4.69 -48.21
CA MET A 1 31.65 -5.12 -46.80
C MET A 1 30.52 -4.49 -46.01
N THR A 2 29.45 -5.24 -45.75
CA THR A 2 28.25 -4.74 -45.06
C THR A 2 28.41 -5.07 -43.58
N ALA A 3 28.48 -4.06 -42.71
CA ALA A 3 28.57 -4.29 -41.27
C ALA A 3 27.23 -4.85 -40.74
N PRO A 4 27.24 -5.87 -39.87
CA PRO A 4 26.00 -6.35 -39.27
C PRO A 4 25.45 -5.29 -38.31
N THR A 5 24.21 -4.87 -38.55
CA THR A 5 23.44 -4.03 -37.62
C THR A 5 23.29 -4.77 -36.30
N PRO A 6 23.66 -4.19 -35.14
CA PRO A 6 23.41 -4.83 -33.87
C PRO A 6 21.90 -4.86 -33.64
N THR A 7 21.30 -6.04 -33.79
CA THR A 7 19.95 -6.31 -33.31
C THR A 7 19.99 -6.16 -31.80
N SER A 8 19.51 -5.01 -31.29
CA SER A 8 19.33 -4.78 -29.87
C SER A 8 18.31 -5.80 -29.37
N ALA A 9 18.79 -6.96 -28.89
CA ALA A 9 17.95 -7.95 -28.25
C ALA A 9 17.26 -7.26 -27.07
N TRP A 10 15.93 -7.33 -27.03
CA TRP A 10 15.14 -6.82 -25.92
C TRP A 10 15.58 -7.57 -24.66
N GLN A 11 16.40 -6.94 -23.83
CA GLN A 11 16.73 -7.50 -22.54
C GLN A 11 15.50 -7.34 -21.65
N PRO A 12 14.98 -8.43 -21.07
CA PRO A 12 13.89 -8.30 -20.12
C PRO A 12 14.37 -7.39 -18.98
N PRO A 13 13.55 -6.41 -18.59
CA PRO A 13 13.84 -5.55 -17.45
C PRO A 13 14.22 -6.39 -16.22
N PHE A 14 15.33 -6.01 -15.60
CA PHE A 14 15.86 -6.65 -14.41
C PHE A 14 15.57 -5.77 -13.19
N ILE A 15 15.34 -6.38 -12.03
CA ILE A 15 15.26 -5.64 -10.78
C ILE A 15 16.64 -5.14 -10.38
N ARG A 16 16.75 -3.84 -10.14
CA ARG A 16 17.96 -3.21 -9.60
C ARG A 16 17.77 -2.93 -8.12
N VAL A 17 18.80 -3.21 -7.32
CA VAL A 17 18.84 -2.84 -5.90
C VAL A 17 19.51 -1.47 -5.76
N MET A 18 18.94 -0.60 -4.94
CA MET A 18 19.42 0.74 -4.65
C MET A 18 19.44 1.02 -3.14
N PRO A 19 20.12 2.09 -2.69
CA PRO A 19 20.00 2.59 -1.32
C PRO A 19 18.53 2.83 -0.94
N PRO A 20 18.15 2.62 0.33
CA PRO A 20 16.75 2.72 0.76
C PRO A 20 16.17 4.13 0.60
N GLU A 21 16.99 5.18 0.72
CA GLU A 21 16.59 6.59 0.61
C GLU A 21 16.05 6.94 -0.79
N GLU A 22 16.38 6.14 -1.79
CA GLU A 22 15.92 6.30 -3.17
C GLU A 22 14.50 5.74 -3.37
N ALA A 23 13.97 4.97 -2.40
CA ALA A 23 12.62 4.46 -2.49
C ALA A 23 11.58 5.57 -2.36
N TYR A 24 10.56 5.53 -3.24
CA TYR A 24 9.47 6.50 -3.24
C TYR A 24 8.73 6.57 -1.89
N ASP A 25 8.72 5.44 -1.18
CA ASP A 25 8.01 5.25 0.07
C ASP A 25 8.93 5.22 1.30
N PHE A 26 10.18 5.64 1.14
CA PHE A 26 11.15 5.72 2.24
C PHE A 26 10.65 6.56 3.40
N GLU A 27 10.21 7.80 3.13
CA GLU A 27 9.77 8.73 4.18
C GLU A 27 8.51 8.23 4.90
N TYR A 28 7.62 7.52 4.19
CA TYR A 28 6.46 6.86 4.81
C TYR A 28 6.91 5.85 5.88
N TYR A 29 7.85 4.96 5.54
CA TYR A 29 8.36 3.97 6.47
C TYR A 29 9.19 4.60 7.60
N ARG A 30 9.99 5.62 7.29
CA ARG A 30 10.77 6.38 8.28
C ARG A 30 9.89 7.00 9.36
N ALA A 31 8.76 7.59 8.97
CA ALA A 31 7.84 8.20 9.92
C ALA A 31 7.05 7.17 10.74
N ARG A 32 6.84 5.95 10.22
CA ARG A 32 5.91 4.97 10.82
C ARG A 32 6.56 3.76 11.46
N LEU A 33 7.82 3.43 11.17
CA LEU A 33 8.47 2.29 11.81
C LEU A 33 8.58 2.51 13.33
N VAL A 34 8.26 1.48 14.10
CA VAL A 34 8.47 1.46 15.55
C VAL A 34 9.97 1.64 15.85
N ARG A 35 10.81 0.96 15.06
CA ARG A 35 12.28 0.99 15.05
C ARG A 35 12.78 1.48 13.71
N SER A 36 13.15 2.76 13.64
CA SER A 36 13.68 3.41 12.43
C SER A 36 15.05 2.85 12.03
N GLU A 37 15.75 2.20 12.95
CA GLU A 37 17.08 1.61 12.72
C GLU A 37 17.04 0.50 11.66
N LEU A 38 15.87 -0.13 11.44
CA LEU A 38 15.67 -1.12 10.38
C LEU A 38 15.86 -0.55 8.97
N LEU A 39 15.80 0.77 8.81
CA LEU A 39 16.05 1.41 7.51
C LEU A 39 17.51 1.33 7.08
N ARG A 40 18.46 1.12 8.01
CA ARG A 40 19.87 0.95 7.68
C ARG A 40 20.12 -0.26 6.76
N ASP A 41 19.36 -1.32 6.97
CA ASP A 41 19.48 -2.58 6.23
C ASP A 41 18.33 -2.78 5.23
N ALA A 42 17.47 -1.75 5.07
CA ALA A 42 16.45 -1.73 4.04
C ALA A 42 17.07 -1.49 2.66
N VAL A 43 16.35 -1.89 1.62
CA VAL A 43 16.79 -1.70 0.23
C VAL A 43 15.66 -1.22 -0.64
N ALA A 44 15.96 -0.35 -1.60
CA ALA A 44 15.03 0.01 -2.64
C ALA A 44 15.14 -1.01 -3.79
N LEU A 45 14.02 -1.62 -4.15
CA LEU A 45 13.90 -2.47 -5.33
C LEU A 45 13.28 -1.67 -6.46
N VAL A 46 14.06 -1.42 -7.51
CA VAL A 46 13.62 -0.65 -8.67
C VAL A 46 12.92 -1.57 -9.65
N LEU A 47 11.62 -1.36 -9.81
CA LEU A 47 10.84 -1.97 -10.86
C LEU A 47 10.61 -0.94 -11.97
N TYR A 48 11.27 -1.14 -13.12
CA TYR A 48 11.39 -0.15 -14.20
C TYR A 48 12.02 1.18 -13.74
N ARG A 49 11.22 2.05 -13.13
CA ARG A 49 11.57 3.39 -12.66
C ARG A 49 10.92 3.75 -11.31
N ILE A 50 10.23 2.81 -10.68
CA ILE A 50 9.54 3.03 -9.41
C ILE A 50 10.31 2.23 -8.35
N PRO A 51 11.17 2.89 -7.55
CA PRO A 51 11.86 2.26 -6.43
C PRO A 51 10.90 2.08 -5.25
N LEU A 52 10.70 0.84 -4.83
CA LEU A 52 9.86 0.47 -3.68
C LEU A 52 10.70 -0.10 -2.55
N LEU A 53 10.40 0.26 -1.31
CA LEU A 53 11.20 -0.12 -0.15
C LEU A 53 10.88 -1.54 0.34
N ALA A 54 11.89 -2.40 0.34
CA ALA A 54 11.87 -3.64 1.10
C ALA A 54 12.52 -3.39 2.47
N VAL A 55 11.72 -3.48 3.53
CA VAL A 55 12.21 -3.34 4.92
C VAL A 55 12.52 -4.72 5.51
N PRO A 56 13.67 -4.93 6.17
CA PRO A 56 14.01 -6.21 6.79
C PRO A 56 13.11 -6.52 8.00
N THR A 57 13.12 -7.76 8.46
CA THR A 57 12.60 -8.12 9.79
C THR A 57 13.57 -7.68 10.89
N GLY A 58 13.08 -7.65 12.12
CA GLY A 58 13.86 -7.34 13.32
C GLY A 58 13.01 -7.38 14.57
N PRO A 59 13.54 -6.92 15.73
CA PRO A 59 12.90 -7.10 17.04
C PRO A 59 11.44 -6.61 17.14
N SER A 60 11.05 -5.62 16.33
CA SER A 60 9.68 -5.09 16.30
C SER A 60 8.93 -5.34 14.99
N ARG A 61 9.49 -6.10 14.04
CA ARG A 61 8.91 -6.34 12.71
C ARG A 61 9.15 -7.80 12.32
N ARG A 62 8.08 -8.60 12.28
CA ARG A 62 8.18 -10.06 12.12
C ARG A 62 8.20 -10.52 10.67
N GLY A 63 7.69 -9.70 9.76
CA GLY A 63 7.63 -10.04 8.34
C GLY A 63 7.32 -8.84 7.46
N GLY A 64 7.39 -9.07 6.16
CA GLY A 64 7.12 -8.07 5.14
C GLY A 64 6.57 -8.67 3.87
N GLN A 65 5.90 -7.83 3.09
CA GLN A 65 5.41 -8.18 1.78
C GLN A 65 5.64 -7.02 0.81
N LEU A 66 5.84 -7.35 -0.46
CA LEU A 66 5.96 -6.40 -1.55
C LEU A 66 5.30 -6.97 -2.80
N HIS A 67 4.34 -6.23 -3.36
CA HIS A 67 3.62 -6.65 -4.56
C HIS A 67 4.31 -6.12 -5.82
N MET A 68 4.76 -7.03 -6.69
CA MET A 68 5.39 -6.70 -7.97
C MET A 68 4.36 -6.58 -9.09
N ALA A 69 4.78 -6.12 -10.27
CA ALA A 69 3.90 -6.06 -11.44
C ALA A 69 3.58 -7.45 -12.01
N THR A 70 4.53 -8.40 -11.95
CA THR A 70 4.38 -9.75 -12.49
C THR A 70 5.07 -10.80 -11.59
N PRO A 71 4.71 -12.09 -11.71
CA PRO A 71 5.38 -13.17 -10.98
C PRO A 71 6.89 -13.29 -11.28
N GLU A 72 7.31 -12.98 -12.50
CA GLU A 72 8.74 -13.00 -12.89
C GLU A 72 9.53 -11.97 -12.09
N TYR A 73 8.99 -10.77 -11.91
CA TYR A 73 9.59 -9.75 -11.05
C TYR A 73 9.57 -10.15 -9.58
N ALA A 74 8.52 -10.81 -9.10
CA ALA A 74 8.49 -11.32 -7.73
C ALA A 74 9.63 -12.30 -7.48
N ASN A 75 9.90 -13.21 -8.43
CA ASN A 75 11.03 -14.13 -8.34
C ASN A 75 12.38 -13.42 -8.38
N GLN A 76 12.56 -12.45 -9.27
CA GLN A 76 13.79 -11.64 -9.31
C GLN A 76 14.02 -10.85 -8.02
N ALA A 77 12.97 -10.30 -7.43
CA ALA A 77 13.06 -9.57 -6.17
C ALA A 77 13.41 -10.50 -5.01
N ALA A 78 12.78 -11.68 -4.94
CA ALA A 78 13.13 -12.70 -3.96
C ALA A 78 14.61 -13.09 -4.08
N GLN A 79 15.12 -13.28 -5.31
CA GLN A 79 16.54 -13.53 -5.54
C GLN A 79 17.43 -12.35 -5.08
N ALA A 80 17.03 -11.11 -5.38
CA ALA A 80 17.77 -9.91 -5.00
C ALA A 80 17.84 -9.68 -3.47
N LEU A 81 16.82 -10.14 -2.74
CA LEU A 81 16.74 -10.07 -1.29
C LEU A 81 17.41 -11.26 -0.57
N ASN A 82 17.58 -12.39 -1.27
CA ASN A 82 18.11 -13.61 -0.67
C ASN A 82 19.53 -13.40 -0.09
N GLY A 83 19.76 -13.94 1.11
CA GLY A 83 21.04 -13.81 1.83
C GLY A 83 21.28 -12.45 2.50
N ARG A 84 20.38 -11.47 2.34
CA ARG A 84 20.46 -10.19 3.07
C ARG A 84 19.91 -10.34 4.49
N TRP A 85 20.52 -9.62 5.43
CA TRP A 85 20.10 -9.64 6.83
C TRP A 85 18.64 -9.19 6.97
N GLY A 86 17.86 -9.94 7.75
CA GLY A 86 16.43 -9.66 7.98
C GLY A 86 15.50 -10.01 6.81
N PHE A 87 15.98 -10.60 5.72
CA PHE A 87 15.16 -11.11 4.61
C PHE A 87 15.14 -12.64 4.56
N ASN A 88 14.80 -13.26 5.69
CA ASN A 88 14.72 -14.71 5.82
C ASN A 88 13.37 -15.25 5.34
N GLY A 89 13.29 -16.52 4.95
CA GLY A 89 12.01 -17.17 4.63
C GLY A 89 11.28 -16.56 3.42
N LEU A 90 12.04 -16.12 2.42
CA LEU A 90 11.49 -15.53 1.19
C LEU A 90 10.60 -16.54 0.46
N THR A 91 9.39 -16.10 0.12
CA THR A 91 8.42 -16.86 -0.67
C THR A 91 7.77 -15.96 -1.71
N THR A 92 7.35 -16.56 -2.82
CA THR A 92 6.60 -15.88 -3.87
C THR A 92 5.25 -16.58 -4.08
N ASN A 93 4.21 -15.78 -4.29
CA ASN A 93 2.88 -16.26 -4.66
C ASN A 93 2.30 -15.33 -5.73
N GLY A 94 2.41 -15.74 -7.00
CA GLY A 94 2.16 -14.86 -8.13
C GLY A 94 3.06 -13.61 -8.05
N PRO A 95 2.51 -12.39 -8.15
CA PRO A 95 3.29 -11.16 -8.05
C PRO A 95 3.72 -10.76 -6.62
N LEU A 96 3.26 -11.49 -5.58
CA LEU A 96 3.55 -11.13 -4.19
C LEU A 96 4.85 -11.78 -3.71
N VAL A 97 5.78 -10.97 -3.21
CA VAL A 97 6.95 -11.43 -2.46
C VAL A 97 6.67 -11.27 -0.97
N SER A 98 6.93 -12.30 -0.17
CA SER A 98 6.82 -12.27 1.29
C SER A 98 8.10 -12.75 1.94
N TRP A 99 8.43 -12.21 3.13
CA TRP A 99 9.57 -12.64 3.93
C TRP A 99 9.27 -12.54 5.43
N GLY A 100 10.09 -13.22 6.21
CA GLY A 100 9.93 -13.35 7.66
C GLY A 100 8.86 -14.37 8.01
N GLU A 101 8.19 -14.12 9.12
CA GLU A 101 7.14 -14.98 9.61
C GLU A 101 5.87 -14.84 8.74
N PRO A 102 5.10 -15.93 8.54
CA PRO A 102 3.83 -15.86 7.85
C PRO A 102 2.83 -15.02 8.66
N ILE A 103 2.10 -14.14 7.97
CA ILE A 103 1.07 -13.29 8.60
C ILE A 103 -0.07 -14.21 9.09
N PRO A 104 -0.42 -14.19 10.39
CA PRO A 104 -1.57 -14.93 10.88
C PRO A 104 -2.88 -14.48 10.20
N GLN A 105 -3.74 -15.44 9.88
CA GLN A 105 -5.06 -15.14 9.33
C GLN A 105 -5.96 -14.46 10.37
N GLY A 106 -6.89 -13.62 9.92
CA GLY A 106 -7.86 -12.97 10.79
C GLY A 106 -7.33 -11.84 11.68
N LEU A 107 -6.06 -11.41 11.50
CA LEU A 107 -5.55 -10.25 12.24
C LEU A 107 -6.36 -8.99 11.94
N SER A 108 -6.74 -8.28 13.00
CA SER A 108 -7.29 -6.92 12.87
C SER A 108 -6.28 -5.99 12.19
N PRO A 109 -6.71 -4.91 11.53
CA PRO A 109 -5.80 -3.98 10.87
C PRO A 109 -4.70 -3.43 11.80
N HIS A 110 -5.04 -3.16 13.07
CA HIS A 110 -4.07 -2.70 14.07
C HIS A 110 -3.05 -3.80 14.44
N ALA A 111 -3.50 -5.05 14.59
CA ALA A 111 -2.60 -6.17 14.85
C ALA A 111 -1.66 -6.44 13.66
N ARG A 112 -2.18 -6.35 12.43
CA ARG A 112 -1.37 -6.45 11.19
C ARG A 112 -0.31 -5.35 11.11
N ARG A 113 -0.66 -4.09 11.42
CA ARG A 113 0.33 -3.00 11.49
C ARG A 113 1.46 -3.31 12.49
N ARG A 114 1.12 -3.76 13.69
CA ARG A 114 2.13 -4.13 14.71
C ARG A 114 2.99 -5.30 14.27
N PHE A 115 2.43 -6.27 13.54
CA PHE A 115 3.18 -7.38 12.96
C PHE A 115 4.29 -6.87 12.01
N HIS A 116 3.97 -5.87 11.19
CA HIS A 116 4.92 -5.18 10.31
C HIS A 116 5.75 -4.10 10.99
N GLY A 117 5.68 -3.98 12.32
CA GLY A 117 6.44 -2.99 13.08
C GLY A 117 6.07 -1.55 12.77
N LEU A 118 4.84 -1.30 12.35
CA LEU A 118 4.33 0.03 12.05
C LEU A 118 3.56 0.60 13.24
N ARG A 119 3.76 1.89 13.50
CA ARG A 119 2.99 2.73 14.40
C ARG A 119 1.68 3.14 13.74
N GLU A 120 0.68 3.42 14.58
CA GLU A 120 -0.62 3.91 14.11
C GLU A 120 -0.53 5.34 13.57
N GLN A 121 0.06 6.23 14.35
CA GLN A 121 0.34 7.61 13.95
C GLN A 121 1.81 7.74 13.54
N PRO A 122 2.10 8.51 12.47
CA PRO A 122 3.46 8.81 12.09
C PRO A 122 4.11 9.70 13.18
N ARG A 123 5.45 9.61 13.34
CA ARG A 123 6.21 10.48 14.24
C ARG A 123 6.13 11.96 13.83
N ASP A 124 6.00 12.20 12.53
CA ASP A 124 5.80 13.51 11.93
C ASP A 124 4.44 13.50 11.19
N PRO A 125 3.53 14.45 11.47
CA PRO A 125 2.18 14.46 10.91
C PRO A 125 2.11 14.79 9.40
N SER A 126 3.24 14.92 8.73
CA SER A 126 3.31 15.09 7.27
C SER A 126 2.36 14.13 6.53
N PRO A 127 1.50 14.63 5.62
CA PRO A 127 0.47 13.84 4.96
C PRO A 127 1.09 12.90 3.93
N MET A 128 1.66 11.80 4.40
CA MET A 128 2.21 10.74 3.57
C MET A 128 1.18 9.62 3.41
N GLN A 129 0.74 9.39 2.18
CA GLN A 129 -0.13 8.25 1.86
C GLN A 129 0.66 6.93 1.97
N PRO A 130 0.01 5.83 2.36
CA PRO A 130 0.62 4.52 2.27
C PRO A 130 0.98 4.21 0.82
N PRO A 131 2.16 3.63 0.56
CA PRO A 131 2.58 3.33 -0.80
C PRO A 131 1.72 2.25 -1.44
N ALA A 132 1.50 2.41 -2.74
CA ALA A 132 0.90 1.36 -3.56
C ALA A 132 1.79 0.12 -3.52
N GLY A 133 1.21 -1.06 -3.26
CA GLY A 133 1.94 -2.35 -3.27
C GLY A 133 2.32 -2.91 -1.90
N HIS A 134 2.10 -2.18 -0.81
CA HIS A 134 2.28 -2.68 0.57
C HIS A 134 0.96 -2.68 1.33
N ASP A 135 0.24 -3.81 1.39
CA ASP A 135 -1.02 -4.00 2.13
C ASP A 135 -2.13 -2.93 1.91
N GLY A 136 -1.93 -1.99 0.98
CA GLY A 136 -2.72 -0.78 0.77
C GLY A 136 -4.09 -1.01 0.16
N TRP A 137 -4.42 -2.26 -0.16
CA TRP A 137 -5.75 -2.64 -0.64
C TRP A 137 -6.82 -2.62 0.46
N CYS A 138 -6.45 -2.50 1.74
CA CYS A 138 -7.41 -2.60 2.85
C CYS A 138 -7.99 -1.27 3.39
N LEU A 139 -7.67 -0.08 2.87
CA LEU A 139 -8.23 1.18 3.43
C LEU A 139 -8.88 2.14 2.42
N ALA A 140 -8.76 1.91 1.11
CA ALA A 140 -9.30 2.83 0.10
C ALA A 140 -10.70 2.46 -0.45
N GLN A 141 -11.26 1.28 -0.14
CA GLN A 141 -12.61 0.89 -0.61
C GLN A 141 -13.72 1.09 0.45
N GLY A 142 -13.48 1.92 1.48
CA GLY A 142 -14.43 2.15 2.57
C GLY A 142 -15.15 3.51 2.55
N ARG A 143 -14.76 4.46 1.70
CA ARG A 143 -15.53 5.70 1.49
C ARG A 143 -15.93 5.80 0.03
N ARG A 144 -17.06 5.17 -0.32
CA ARG A 144 -18.01 5.92 -1.14
C ARG A 144 -18.33 7.21 -0.35
N PRO A 145 -18.31 8.41 -0.93
CA PRO A 145 -19.08 9.49 -0.34
C PRO A 145 -20.50 8.93 -0.22
N THR A 146 -20.98 8.74 1.00
CA THR A 146 -22.40 8.56 1.25
C THR A 146 -23.05 9.80 0.70
N SER A 147 -23.60 9.69 -0.51
CA SER A 147 -24.52 10.65 -1.09
C SER A 147 -25.77 10.60 -0.22
N SER A 148 -25.70 11.31 0.91
CA SER A 148 -26.72 11.37 1.94
C SER A 148 -26.68 12.73 2.60
N GLU A 149 -26.53 13.78 1.80
CA GLU A 149 -26.88 15.13 2.23
C GLU A 149 -27.54 15.84 1.04
N PRO A 150 -28.87 16.01 1.02
CA PRO A 150 -29.48 16.93 0.08
C PRO A 150 -29.02 18.35 0.44
N PRO A 151 -28.75 19.22 -0.55
CA PRO A 151 -28.34 20.60 -0.29
C PRO A 151 -29.41 21.31 0.54
N SER A 152 -29.02 21.72 1.75
CA SER A 152 -29.76 22.70 2.55
C SER A 152 -29.95 23.96 1.74
N GLY A 153 -31.16 24.18 1.22
CA GLY A 153 -31.44 25.35 0.40
C GLY A 153 -32.78 25.34 -0.32
N ARG A 154 -33.90 25.18 0.41
CA ARG A 154 -35.21 25.69 -0.03
C ARG A 154 -36.17 25.80 1.17
N PRO A 155 -36.78 26.96 1.44
CA PRO A 155 -37.79 27.08 2.48
C PRO A 155 -39.03 26.25 2.10
N ALA A 156 -39.57 25.54 3.10
CA ALA A 156 -40.76 24.73 2.95
C ALA A 156 -41.96 25.61 2.58
N ILE A 157 -42.64 25.28 1.48
CA ILE A 157 -43.96 25.81 1.17
C ILE A 157 -44.93 25.29 2.24
N PRO A 158 -45.68 26.16 2.96
CA PRO A 158 -46.68 25.67 3.90
C PRO A 158 -47.78 24.94 3.15
N ARG A 159 -47.97 23.66 3.50
CA ARG A 159 -49.11 22.83 3.08
C ARG A 159 -50.38 23.49 3.63
N ALA A 160 -51.21 24.04 2.75
CA ALA A 160 -52.56 24.44 3.11
C ALA A 160 -53.36 23.19 3.49
N VAL A 161 -53.84 23.16 4.72
CA VAL A 161 -54.82 22.20 5.22
C VAL A 161 -56.18 22.60 4.64
N VAL A 162 -56.70 21.82 3.69
CA VAL A 162 -58.10 21.96 3.26
C VAL A 162 -58.97 21.27 4.31
N GLN A 163 -59.70 22.07 5.08
CA GLN A 163 -60.77 21.62 5.96
C GLN A 163 -61.93 21.07 5.10
N ALA A 164 -62.35 19.85 5.38
CA ALA A 164 -63.66 19.35 4.98
C ALA A 164 -64.73 19.97 5.90
N GLY A 165 -65.56 20.84 5.34
CA GLY A 165 -66.74 21.40 6.00
C GLY A 165 -68.01 20.92 5.28
N ALA A 166 -68.76 20.06 5.95
CA ALA A 166 -70.11 19.68 5.57
C ALA A 166 -71.07 20.88 5.67
N ALA A 167 -72.05 20.96 4.78
CA ALA A 167 -73.25 21.74 5.00
C ALA A 167 -74.47 20.97 4.48
N ASN A 168 -75.42 20.75 5.39
CA ASN A 168 -76.74 20.21 5.18
C ASN A 168 -77.67 21.22 4.47
N ALA A 169 -78.61 20.64 3.72
CA ALA A 169 -80.02 20.99 3.56
C ALA A 169 -80.49 22.46 3.55
N THR A 170 -81.19 22.84 2.47
CA THR A 170 -82.63 23.17 2.54
C THR A 170 -83.31 22.78 1.24
#